data_AF-A0AA95FWW7-F1
#
_entry.id   AF-A0AA95FWW7-F1
#
_cell.length_a   1.000
_cell.length_b   1.000
_cell.length_c   1.000
_cell.angle_alpha   90.00
_cell.angle_beta   90.00
_cell.angle_gamma   90.00
#
_symmetry.space_group_name_H-M   'P 1'
#
loop_
_entity.id
_entity.type
_entity.pdbx_description
1 polymer ?
#
loop_
_entity_poly.entity_id
_entity_poly.type
_entity_poly.pdbx_seq_one_letter_code
_entity_poly.pdbx_strand_id
1 'polypeptide(L)'
;MKATTFGKAGVSLTAALALSIGVTSGAFAATPPTATQEDPTTATANGQLVGVGSDTIQDVLYGLSQSIPAIQSWTATGGANITYRSGLTIARPNGSGPGYKALTDSIGLTAAGNAKAGDVDFARASGTQGTAATTAGTGITTDIPFAIDSISLAVPANSPFLKTNSGHGLTVTDLYNIYAGAKNEISTDGNGTLGRAEALDGTPDAGYEAIQAFLPKAGSGSRQFFLGQISGQGGSSTGIPLGTNKGDSYGSTTTPVAGKAYIGSKTPAGTDVQEHDATVLTSTANTVAAIAPFSGAKYIGYANGKIADPDTTNNSGAGTSYQLVPFDSTVSGAPVGGVLPFTGTGANLAPNPAYQTYATKGTEASSFALTRQVYNIIPTAAVKGAGTSTNAKYNLLYKTFVGPTSDVCKATSTITGYGFLAMPTTGSGTLCGDTSKTFDATPSTATVNVSSTKATAGGSSKVTVDVQSNGNGGGTAALSIEGKTYTVTIPAGATSGTVSVPTPTAGTLTYTGSFTPNLAGVAPQEITAGSIVVAAAPAPPVTVKPSITSVKITGKAKVGKKLKAAVVATTAGQKVSYQWMVKSKKIAGATKSSLKLTKKFKGKKIKVMVTLAGVSKTSAAVKVK
;
A
#
# COMPACT_ATOMS: atom_id res chain seq x y z
N MET A 1 39.60 -8.40 46.67
CA MET A 1 40.94 -7.98 46.20
C MET A 1 41.28 -8.82 44.97
N LYS A 2 41.66 -8.15 43.87
CA LYS A 2 42.62 -8.51 42.78
C LYS A 2 42.70 -9.99 42.35
N ALA A 3 42.68 -10.40 41.08
CA ALA A 3 42.94 -9.80 39.76
C ALA A 3 42.43 -10.84 38.71
N THR A 4 41.70 -10.53 37.63
CA THR A 4 42.16 -10.16 36.27
C THR A 4 43.36 -11.02 35.78
N THR A 5 43.44 -11.68 34.61
CA THR A 5 42.98 -11.32 33.24
C THR A 5 43.26 -12.47 32.21
N PHE A 6 42.63 -12.38 31.01
CA PHE A 6 42.96 -12.93 29.67
C PHE A 6 42.62 -14.42 29.39
N GLY A 7 42.03 -14.84 28.26
CA GLY A 7 41.59 -14.16 27.05
C GLY A 7 41.63 -15.10 25.82
N LYS A 8 40.50 -15.14 25.08
CA LYS A 8 40.32 -15.49 23.64
C LYS A 8 40.37 -16.95 23.12
N ALA A 9 39.43 -17.14 22.17
CA ALA A 9 39.44 -17.98 20.97
C ALA A 9 38.82 -19.39 21.02
N GLY A 10 37.61 -19.49 20.48
CA GLY A 10 37.40 -20.18 19.21
C GLY A 10 37.00 -21.66 19.23
N VAL A 11 36.01 -21.94 18.35
CA VAL A 11 35.72 -23.19 17.64
C VAL A 11 34.59 -24.07 18.21
N SER A 12 33.82 -24.49 17.22
CA SER A 12 32.52 -25.15 17.10
C SER A 12 32.48 -26.66 17.40
N LEU A 13 31.23 -27.13 17.49
CA LEU A 13 30.64 -28.36 16.91
C LEU A 13 30.11 -29.45 17.88
N THR A 14 28.81 -29.72 17.71
CA THR A 14 28.07 -31.02 17.79
C THR A 14 28.00 -31.84 19.07
N ALA A 15 26.76 -32.13 19.50
CA ALA A 15 26.25 -33.50 19.62
C ALA A 15 24.70 -33.50 19.73
N ALA A 16 24.04 -34.18 18.79
CA ALA A 16 22.61 -34.48 18.79
C ALA A 16 22.34 -35.71 19.68
N LEU A 17 21.27 -35.65 20.47
CA LEU A 17 20.82 -36.78 21.29
C LEU A 17 19.71 -37.53 20.54
N ALA A 18 19.99 -38.77 20.14
CA ALA A 18 19.02 -39.70 19.59
C ALA A 18 18.35 -40.49 20.73
N LEU A 19 17.02 -40.48 20.78
CA LEU A 19 16.22 -41.43 21.57
C LEU A 19 15.59 -42.45 20.61
N SER A 20 15.91 -43.72 20.80
CA SER A 20 15.34 -44.87 20.12
C SER A 20 14.08 -45.36 20.83
N ILE A 21 12.97 -45.49 20.09
CA ILE A 21 11.79 -46.26 20.50
C ILE A 21 11.50 -47.29 19.41
N GLY A 22 11.21 -48.51 19.85
CA GLY A 22 11.21 -49.76 19.10
C GLY A 22 10.25 -49.84 17.92
N VAL A 23 10.67 -50.66 16.97
CA VAL A 23 10.01 -50.94 15.70
C VAL A 23 8.97 -52.04 15.91
N THR A 24 7.69 -51.72 15.75
CA THR A 24 6.67 -52.69 15.34
C THR A 24 6.14 -52.27 13.98
N SER A 25 6.33 -53.14 13.00
CA SER A 25 5.90 -53.03 11.62
C SER A 25 4.37 -52.95 11.52
N GLY A 26 3.84 -51.73 11.53
CA GLY A 26 2.54 -51.39 11.01
C GLY A 26 2.76 -50.30 9.96
N ALA A 27 2.37 -50.56 8.73
CA ALA A 27 2.36 -49.56 7.67
C ALA A 27 1.34 -48.47 8.05
N PHE A 28 1.78 -47.46 8.79
CA PHE A 28 1.10 -46.18 8.80
C PHE A 28 1.29 -45.61 7.40
N ALA A 29 0.26 -45.73 6.56
CA ALA A 29 0.05 -44.78 5.49
C ALA A 29 0.06 -43.41 6.18
N ALA A 30 1.19 -42.71 6.10
CA ALA A 30 1.27 -41.34 6.53
C ALA A 30 0.29 -40.59 5.63
N THR A 31 -0.90 -40.27 6.14
CA THR A 31 -1.71 -39.20 5.57
C THR A 31 -0.78 -37.99 5.48
N PRO A 32 -0.44 -37.51 4.27
CA PRO A 32 0.43 -36.36 4.16
C PRO A 32 -0.25 -35.20 4.89
N PRO A 33 0.49 -34.40 5.66
CA PRO A 33 -0.09 -33.20 6.25
C PRO A 33 -0.57 -32.30 5.10
N THR A 34 -1.88 -32.16 4.92
CA THR A 34 -2.43 -31.08 4.12
C THR A 34 -2.01 -29.79 4.82
N ALA A 35 -1.01 -29.10 4.26
CA ALA A 35 -0.66 -27.76 4.71
C ALA A 35 -1.87 -26.86 4.43
N THR A 36 -2.76 -26.69 5.42
CA THR A 36 -3.76 -25.65 5.36
C THR A 36 -3.03 -24.34 5.45
N GLN A 37 -3.09 -23.55 4.38
CA GLN A 37 -2.52 -22.22 4.34
C GLN A 37 -3.17 -21.39 5.45
N GLU A 38 -2.38 -20.85 6.37
CA GLU A 38 -2.87 -19.96 7.40
C GLU A 38 -2.60 -18.51 7.02
N ASP A 39 -3.60 -17.66 7.22
CA ASP A 39 -3.37 -16.22 7.22
C ASP A 39 -2.38 -15.87 8.34
N PRO A 40 -1.53 -14.84 8.15
CA PRO A 40 -0.63 -14.37 9.19
C PRO A 40 -1.36 -14.11 10.53
N THR A 41 -0.89 -14.72 11.62
CA THR A 41 -1.58 -14.74 12.93
C THR A 41 -1.39 -13.50 13.79
N THR A 42 -0.56 -12.53 13.36
CA THR A 42 -0.23 -11.31 14.13
C THR A 42 -0.25 -10.03 13.30
N ALA A 43 -0.44 -8.89 13.97
CA ALA A 43 -0.22 -7.57 13.39
C ALA A 43 1.18 -7.49 12.76
N THR A 44 1.23 -7.30 11.44
CA THR A 44 2.47 -7.37 10.66
C THR A 44 3.50 -6.34 11.14
N ALA A 45 4.69 -6.80 11.51
CA ALA A 45 5.77 -5.94 12.00
C ALA A 45 6.32 -5.05 10.88
N ASN A 46 6.98 -3.94 11.24
CA ASN A 46 7.54 -2.99 10.25
C ASN A 46 8.62 -3.58 9.33
N GLY A 47 9.20 -4.74 9.66
CA GLY A 47 10.16 -5.49 8.83
C GLY A 47 9.53 -6.57 7.93
N GLN A 48 8.22 -6.57 7.77
CA GLN A 48 7.48 -7.55 6.98
C GLN A 48 6.68 -6.85 5.86
N LEU A 49 6.61 -7.53 4.72
CA LEU A 49 5.92 -7.14 3.50
C LEU A 49 4.58 -7.86 3.42
N VAL A 50 3.48 -7.10 3.41
CA VAL A 50 2.12 -7.63 3.29
C VAL A 50 1.75 -7.83 1.83
N GLY A 51 1.38 -9.07 1.48
CA GLY A 51 0.93 -9.46 0.14
C GLY A 51 -0.49 -10.00 0.09
N VAL A 52 -1.25 -9.61 -0.93
CA VAL A 52 -2.62 -10.07 -1.23
C VAL A 52 -2.82 -10.32 -2.73
N GLY A 53 -3.94 -10.91 -3.15
CA GLY A 53 -4.33 -10.96 -4.56
C GLY A 53 -4.58 -12.36 -5.09
N SER A 54 -3.90 -12.73 -6.17
CA SER A 54 -4.12 -13.99 -6.90
C SER A 54 -4.15 -15.22 -5.99
N ASP A 55 -5.22 -16.00 -6.16
CA ASP A 55 -5.52 -17.32 -5.61
C ASP A 55 -4.76 -18.43 -6.34
N THR A 56 -4.49 -18.28 -7.64
CA THR A 56 -3.62 -19.19 -8.41
C THR A 56 -2.24 -19.32 -7.75
N ILE A 57 -1.62 -18.21 -7.33
CA ILE A 57 -0.24 -18.23 -6.83
C ILE A 57 -0.12 -18.05 -5.32
N GLN A 58 -1.24 -18.16 -4.59
CA GLN A 58 -1.21 -17.97 -3.14
C GLN A 58 -0.34 -19.00 -2.42
N ASP A 59 -0.32 -20.25 -2.88
CA ASP A 59 0.36 -21.34 -2.17
C ASP A 59 1.86 -21.30 -2.35
N VAL A 60 2.35 -20.99 -3.56
CA VAL A 60 3.79 -20.79 -3.78
C VAL A 60 4.29 -19.58 -3.00
N LEU A 61 3.49 -18.51 -2.88
CA LEU A 61 3.86 -17.37 -2.04
C LEU A 61 3.76 -17.68 -0.54
N TYR A 62 2.86 -18.57 -0.13
CA TYR A 62 2.88 -19.11 1.22
C TYR A 62 4.16 -19.91 1.47
N GLY A 63 4.52 -20.84 0.59
CA GLY A 63 5.78 -21.57 0.67
C GLY A 63 6.99 -20.65 0.74
N LEU A 64 7.02 -19.61 -0.10
CA LEU A 64 8.06 -18.57 -0.07
C LEU A 64 8.06 -17.79 1.25
N SER A 65 6.90 -17.52 1.85
CA SER A 65 6.84 -16.86 3.17
C SER A 65 7.44 -17.70 4.29
N GLN A 66 7.43 -19.03 4.17
CA GLN A 66 8.07 -19.92 5.13
C GLN A 66 9.61 -19.90 5.02
N SER A 67 10.16 -19.69 3.83
CA SER A 67 11.61 -19.63 3.59
C SER A 67 12.19 -18.21 3.54
N ILE A 68 11.34 -17.20 3.36
CA ILE A 68 11.70 -15.78 3.27
C ILE A 68 10.92 -15.01 4.33
N PRO A 69 11.48 -14.79 5.54
CA PRO A 69 10.77 -14.19 6.67
C PRO A 69 10.21 -12.78 6.44
N ALA A 70 10.72 -12.09 5.42
CA ALA A 70 10.23 -10.78 5.01
C ALA A 70 8.82 -10.83 4.41
N ILE A 71 8.38 -11.97 3.85
CA ILE A 71 7.09 -12.08 3.16
C ILE A 71 6.02 -12.48 4.17
N GLN A 72 4.87 -11.78 4.13
CA GLN A 72 3.63 -12.15 4.80
C GLN A 72 2.51 -12.20 3.76
N SER A 73 2.17 -13.41 3.31
CA SER A 73 1.24 -13.63 2.22
C SER A 73 -0.13 -14.03 2.77
N TRP A 74 -1.08 -13.11 2.74
CA TRP A 74 -2.48 -13.40 3.08
C TRP A 74 -3.14 -14.23 1.98
N THR A 75 -3.96 -15.19 2.38
CA THR A 75 -4.63 -16.10 1.45
C THR A 75 -5.67 -15.34 0.63
N ALA A 76 -5.96 -15.77 -0.60
CA ALA A 76 -7.03 -15.22 -1.42
C ALA A 76 -8.39 -15.90 -1.13
N THR A 77 -8.35 -17.11 -0.54
CA THR A 77 -9.50 -17.93 -0.14
C THR A 77 -9.57 -18.07 1.38
N GLY A 78 -10.76 -18.30 1.95
CA GLY A 78 -10.97 -18.39 3.40
C GLY A 78 -12.12 -17.50 3.86
N GLY A 79 -12.04 -17.00 5.11
CA GLY A 79 -13.05 -16.09 5.65
C GLY A 79 -13.27 -14.86 4.75
N ALA A 80 -14.50 -14.34 4.73
CA ALA A 80 -14.92 -13.27 3.81
C ALA A 80 -14.08 -11.99 3.92
N ASN A 81 -13.49 -11.74 5.08
CA ASN A 81 -12.74 -10.53 5.38
C ASN A 81 -11.31 -10.82 5.85
N ILE A 82 -10.43 -9.85 5.64
CA ILE A 82 -9.10 -9.78 6.27
C ILE A 82 -8.97 -8.47 7.05
N THR A 83 -8.15 -8.49 8.10
CA THR A 83 -7.84 -7.29 8.88
C THR A 83 -6.39 -6.90 8.63
N TYR A 84 -6.19 -5.71 8.06
CA TYR A 84 -4.86 -5.20 7.74
C TYR A 84 -4.12 -4.64 8.95
N ARG A 85 -2.85 -4.25 8.72
CA ARG A 85 -1.97 -3.63 9.71
C ARG A 85 -2.60 -2.42 10.41
N SER A 86 -3.37 -1.61 9.68
CA SER A 86 -4.07 -0.44 10.22
C SER A 86 -5.29 -0.77 11.09
N GLY A 87 -5.66 -2.04 11.21
CA GLY A 87 -6.91 -2.50 11.83
C GLY A 87 -8.13 -2.35 10.92
N LEU A 88 -7.95 -1.92 9.66
CA LEU A 88 -9.04 -1.91 8.69
C LEU A 88 -9.44 -3.34 8.32
N THR A 89 -10.72 -3.66 8.50
CA THR A 89 -11.32 -4.91 8.02
C THR A 89 -12.03 -4.66 6.70
N ILE A 90 -11.65 -5.38 5.65
CA ILE A 90 -12.28 -5.32 4.33
C ILE A 90 -12.58 -6.71 3.78
N ALA A 91 -13.36 -6.75 2.69
CA ALA A 91 -13.52 -7.94 1.88
C ALA A 91 -12.16 -8.45 1.38
N ARG A 92 -11.91 -9.75 1.53
CA ARG A 92 -10.65 -10.38 1.12
C ARG A 92 -10.37 -10.13 -0.37
N PRO A 93 -9.19 -9.60 -0.75
CA PRO A 93 -8.83 -9.47 -2.16
C PRO A 93 -8.59 -10.85 -2.78
N ASN A 94 -9.61 -11.37 -3.46
CA ASN A 94 -9.60 -12.68 -4.11
C ASN A 94 -9.38 -12.53 -5.62
N GLY A 95 -8.13 -12.68 -6.06
CA GLY A 95 -7.73 -12.61 -7.47
C GLY A 95 -6.75 -11.48 -7.77
N SER A 96 -6.13 -11.52 -8.96
CA SER A 96 -5.10 -10.56 -9.39
C SER A 96 -5.59 -9.11 -9.40
N GLY A 97 -6.78 -8.85 -9.96
CA GLY A 97 -7.36 -7.51 -10.04
C GLY A 97 -7.69 -6.90 -8.67
N PRO A 98 -8.44 -7.60 -7.79
CA PRO A 98 -8.69 -7.14 -6.43
C PRO A 98 -7.40 -6.90 -5.61
N GLY A 99 -6.40 -7.77 -5.77
CA GLY A 99 -5.08 -7.59 -5.14
C GLY A 99 -4.37 -6.34 -5.62
N TYR A 100 -4.33 -6.12 -6.94
CA TYR A 100 -3.78 -4.91 -7.53
C TYR A 100 -4.48 -3.65 -7.01
N LYS A 101 -5.82 -3.65 -6.94
CA LYS A 101 -6.59 -2.53 -6.38
C LYS A 101 -6.23 -2.27 -4.90
N ALA A 102 -6.04 -3.32 -4.11
CA ALA A 102 -5.62 -3.15 -2.71
C ALA A 102 -4.23 -2.50 -2.60
N LEU A 103 -3.28 -2.88 -3.46
CA LEU A 103 -1.97 -2.22 -3.54
C LEU A 103 -2.10 -0.75 -3.99
N THR A 104 -2.89 -0.45 -5.02
CA THR A 104 -3.05 0.92 -5.53
C THR A 104 -3.71 1.86 -4.52
N ASP A 105 -4.69 1.36 -3.73
CA ASP A 105 -5.26 2.11 -2.61
C ASP A 105 -4.19 2.35 -1.51
N SER A 106 -3.38 1.34 -1.19
CA SER A 106 -2.32 1.41 -0.16
C SER A 106 -1.20 2.39 -0.49
N ILE A 107 -0.92 2.62 -1.78
CA ILE A 107 0.06 3.62 -2.23
C ILE A 107 -0.58 4.97 -2.60
N GLY A 108 -1.87 5.18 -2.31
CA GLY A 108 -2.56 6.44 -2.57
C GLY A 108 -2.79 6.75 -4.05
N LEU A 109 -2.67 5.78 -4.95
CA LEU A 109 -3.00 5.98 -6.37
C LEU A 109 -4.51 6.12 -6.56
N THR A 110 -5.28 5.28 -5.87
CA THR A 110 -6.75 5.31 -5.87
C THR A 110 -7.28 5.69 -4.49
N ALA A 111 -8.51 6.21 -4.43
CA ALA A 111 -9.17 6.49 -3.17
C ALA A 111 -9.41 5.19 -2.39
N ALA A 112 -9.24 5.24 -1.07
CA ALA A 112 -9.33 4.06 -0.21
C ALA A 112 -10.72 3.40 -0.32
N GLY A 113 -10.75 2.14 -0.74
CA GLY A 113 -11.94 1.28 -0.69
C GLY A 113 -11.63 -0.15 -0.27
N ASN A 114 -10.38 -0.59 -0.48
CA ASN A 114 -9.88 -1.89 -0.04
C ASN A 114 -8.78 -1.72 1.03
N ALA A 115 -7.78 -0.86 0.85
CA ALA A 115 -6.69 -0.74 1.83
C ALA A 115 -6.48 0.71 2.30
N LYS A 116 -5.93 0.91 3.50
CA LYS A 116 -5.36 2.21 3.89
C LYS A 116 -3.90 2.32 3.46
N ALA A 117 -3.39 3.54 3.52
CA ALA A 117 -1.99 3.83 3.24
C ALA A 117 -1.03 2.91 4.03
N GLY A 118 -0.21 2.15 3.31
CA GLY A 118 0.83 1.28 3.89
C GLY A 118 0.35 -0.07 4.45
N ASP A 119 -0.91 -0.44 4.24
CA ASP A 119 -1.47 -1.74 4.65
C ASP A 119 -1.00 -2.90 3.77
N VAL A 120 -0.87 -2.65 2.47
CA VAL A 120 -0.43 -3.62 1.46
C VAL A 120 0.86 -3.13 0.82
N ASP A 121 1.88 -3.98 0.79
CA ASP A 121 3.21 -3.65 0.28
C ASP A 121 3.44 -4.23 -1.13
N PHE A 122 2.81 -5.36 -1.46
CA PHE A 122 2.83 -5.95 -2.80
C PHE A 122 1.52 -6.68 -3.14
N ALA A 123 1.27 -6.89 -4.43
CA ALA A 123 0.15 -7.71 -4.91
C ALA A 123 0.64 -8.93 -5.69
N ARG A 124 -0.10 -10.03 -5.62
CA ARG A 124 0.14 -11.26 -6.36
C ARG A 124 -0.70 -11.29 -7.61
N ALA A 125 -0.11 -11.62 -8.75
CA ALA A 125 -0.85 -11.71 -10.00
C ALA A 125 -0.40 -12.89 -10.88
N SER A 126 -1.38 -13.61 -11.40
CA SER A 126 -1.19 -14.70 -12.38
C SER A 126 -1.25 -14.22 -13.84
N GLY A 127 -0.95 -12.94 -14.05
CA GLY A 127 -0.95 -12.25 -15.34
C GLY A 127 -0.65 -10.77 -15.12
N THR A 128 -0.16 -10.07 -16.15
CA THR A 128 0.19 -8.65 -16.02
C THR A 128 -1.03 -7.81 -15.67
N GLN A 129 -0.87 -6.84 -14.76
CA GLN A 129 -1.95 -5.96 -14.34
C GLN A 129 -1.74 -4.56 -14.95
N GLY A 130 -2.32 -4.34 -16.13
CA GLY A 130 -2.33 -3.02 -16.77
C GLY A 130 -2.43 -3.09 -18.29
N THR A 131 -2.39 -1.91 -18.91
CA THR A 131 -2.09 -1.70 -20.33
C THR A 131 -0.61 -1.32 -20.42
N ALA A 132 0.19 -1.97 -21.28
CA ALA A 132 1.63 -1.72 -21.38
C ALA A 132 1.92 -0.23 -21.63
N ALA A 133 2.89 0.34 -20.90
CA ALA A 133 3.31 1.73 -21.10
C ALA A 133 3.94 1.88 -22.49
N THR A 134 3.42 2.79 -23.30
CA THR A 134 3.87 3.02 -24.69
C THR A 134 5.15 3.84 -24.78
N THR A 135 5.73 4.28 -23.66
CA THR A 135 6.87 5.20 -23.63
C THR A 135 7.67 5.03 -22.34
N ALA A 136 8.93 5.47 -22.34
CA ALA A 136 9.95 5.38 -21.28
C ALA A 136 9.50 5.99 -19.93
N GLY A 137 8.60 5.28 -19.25
CA GLY A 137 7.75 5.74 -18.17
C GLY A 137 8.39 5.73 -16.80
N THR A 138 8.01 6.71 -15.99
CA THR A 138 8.43 6.80 -14.59
C THR A 138 7.66 5.83 -13.69
N GLY A 139 6.56 5.21 -14.12
CA GLY A 139 5.87 4.09 -13.48
C GLY A 139 5.38 4.30 -12.05
N ILE A 140 4.22 3.73 -11.72
CA ILE A 140 3.72 3.68 -10.32
C ILE A 140 3.87 2.29 -9.73
N THR A 141 3.63 1.26 -10.54
CA THR A 141 3.85 -0.14 -10.18
C THR A 141 4.73 -0.84 -11.19
N THR A 142 5.46 -1.85 -10.72
CA THR A 142 6.27 -2.74 -11.55
C THR A 142 5.87 -4.19 -11.27
N ASP A 143 5.55 -4.93 -12.32
CA ASP A 143 5.26 -6.36 -12.25
C ASP A 143 6.58 -7.13 -12.32
N ILE A 144 6.95 -7.78 -11.22
CA ILE A 144 8.21 -8.51 -11.09
C ILE A 144 7.95 -10.01 -11.31
N PRO A 145 8.33 -10.59 -12.46
CA PRO A 145 8.13 -12.00 -12.73
C PRO A 145 9.09 -12.85 -11.89
N PHE A 146 8.61 -13.98 -11.36
CA PHE A 146 9.44 -14.85 -10.52
C PHE A 146 9.34 -16.34 -10.84
N ALA A 147 8.24 -16.77 -11.45
CA ALA A 147 7.99 -18.16 -11.79
C ALA A 147 7.15 -18.26 -13.08
N ILE A 148 7.08 -19.45 -13.65
CA ILE A 148 6.24 -19.76 -14.80
C ILE A 148 5.21 -20.82 -14.40
N ASP A 149 3.94 -20.52 -14.65
CA ASP A 149 2.81 -21.42 -14.47
C ASP A 149 2.47 -22.05 -15.82
N SER A 150 2.36 -23.38 -15.83
CA SER A 150 1.85 -24.12 -16.96
C SER A 150 0.33 -24.21 -16.85
N ILE A 151 -0.37 -23.80 -17.89
CA ILE A 151 -1.81 -23.99 -18.03
C ILE A 151 -2.05 -25.23 -18.89
N SER A 152 -2.85 -26.15 -18.39
CA SER A 152 -3.28 -27.34 -19.11
C SER A 152 -4.81 -27.43 -19.01
N LEU A 153 -5.38 -28.57 -19.39
CA LEU A 153 -6.81 -28.82 -19.38
C LEU A 153 -7.07 -29.99 -18.44
N ALA A 154 -7.86 -29.75 -17.40
CA ALA A 154 -8.31 -30.80 -16.51
C ALA A 154 -9.63 -31.39 -17.01
N VAL A 155 -9.73 -32.70 -16.93
CA VAL A 155 -10.90 -33.50 -17.31
C VAL A 155 -11.12 -34.61 -16.28
N PRO A 156 -12.33 -35.16 -16.13
CA PRO A 156 -12.55 -36.37 -15.33
C PRO A 156 -11.62 -37.52 -15.76
N ALA A 157 -11.17 -38.37 -14.84
CA ALA A 157 -10.12 -39.36 -15.09
C ALA A 157 -10.45 -40.42 -16.18
N ASN A 158 -11.72 -40.58 -16.53
CA ASN A 158 -12.17 -41.49 -17.61
C ASN A 158 -12.68 -40.73 -18.84
N SER A 159 -12.38 -39.44 -18.93
CA SER A 159 -12.91 -38.57 -19.98
C SER A 159 -12.45 -39.00 -21.38
N PRO A 160 -13.33 -38.93 -22.40
CA PRO A 160 -12.95 -39.18 -23.79
C PRO A 160 -11.86 -38.22 -24.30
N PHE A 161 -11.68 -37.05 -23.67
CA PHE A 161 -10.61 -36.11 -24.00
C PHE A 161 -9.20 -36.70 -23.82
N LEU A 162 -9.02 -37.70 -22.96
CA LEU A 162 -7.72 -38.36 -22.77
C LEU A 162 -7.33 -39.24 -23.98
N LYS A 163 -8.29 -39.54 -24.86
CA LYS A 163 -8.11 -40.40 -26.04
C LYS A 163 -7.98 -39.60 -27.33
N THR A 164 -8.24 -38.28 -27.29
CA THR A 164 -8.18 -37.42 -28.47
C THR A 164 -6.84 -37.55 -29.17
N ASN A 165 -6.88 -37.53 -30.49
CA ASN A 165 -5.69 -37.62 -31.33
C ASN A 165 -4.78 -38.80 -30.97
N SER A 166 -5.36 -39.99 -30.81
CA SER A 166 -4.64 -41.23 -30.47
C SER A 166 -3.92 -41.16 -29.11
N GLY A 167 -4.43 -40.38 -28.17
CA GLY A 167 -3.82 -40.18 -26.85
C GLY A 167 -2.71 -39.13 -26.81
N HIS A 168 -2.42 -38.46 -27.93
CA HIS A 168 -1.53 -37.30 -27.93
C HIS A 168 -2.19 -36.04 -27.38
N GLY A 169 -3.48 -36.10 -27.02
CA GLY A 169 -4.18 -35.03 -26.33
C GLY A 169 -4.72 -33.96 -27.27
N LEU A 170 -4.79 -32.72 -26.82
CA LEU A 170 -5.46 -31.62 -27.54
C LEU A 170 -4.45 -30.69 -28.21
N THR A 171 -4.86 -30.15 -29.35
CA THR A 171 -4.13 -29.10 -30.06
C THR A 171 -4.74 -27.72 -29.82
N VAL A 172 -4.03 -26.68 -30.22
CA VAL A 172 -4.53 -25.30 -30.23
C VAL A 172 -5.87 -25.18 -30.95
N THR A 173 -5.96 -25.83 -32.12
CA THR A 173 -7.16 -25.81 -32.97
C THR A 173 -8.33 -26.48 -32.28
N ASP A 174 -8.07 -27.61 -31.58
CA ASP A 174 -9.10 -28.30 -30.81
C ASP A 174 -9.65 -27.41 -29.71
N LEU A 175 -8.75 -26.75 -28.94
CA LEU A 175 -9.16 -25.81 -27.90
C LEU A 175 -9.95 -24.64 -28.46
N TYR A 176 -9.47 -23.99 -29.53
CA TYR A 176 -10.21 -22.92 -30.17
C TYR A 176 -11.62 -23.38 -30.60
N ASN A 177 -11.73 -24.54 -31.23
CA ASN A 177 -13.01 -25.06 -31.71
C ASN A 177 -13.97 -25.39 -30.57
N ILE A 178 -13.47 -25.95 -29.46
CA ILE A 178 -14.27 -26.23 -28.26
C ILE A 178 -14.79 -24.92 -27.66
N TYR A 179 -13.88 -23.98 -27.40
CA TYR A 179 -14.21 -22.73 -26.71
C TYR A 179 -14.81 -21.66 -27.61
N ALA A 180 -14.84 -21.84 -28.93
CA ALA A 180 -15.66 -21.05 -29.85
C ALA A 180 -17.05 -21.67 -30.06
N GLY A 181 -17.29 -22.87 -29.53
CA GLY A 181 -18.53 -23.62 -29.73
C GLY A 181 -18.67 -24.24 -31.12
N ALA A 182 -17.59 -24.24 -31.93
CA ALA A 182 -17.55 -24.89 -33.23
C ALA A 182 -17.54 -26.42 -33.10
N LYS A 183 -17.03 -26.95 -31.98
CA LYS A 183 -17.07 -28.35 -31.59
C LYS A 183 -17.65 -28.45 -30.18
N ASN A 184 -18.83 -29.03 -30.05
CA ASN A 184 -19.62 -29.03 -28.82
C ASN A 184 -20.01 -30.44 -28.35
N GLU A 185 -19.46 -31.48 -28.98
CA GLU A 185 -19.65 -32.88 -28.59
C GLU A 185 -18.37 -33.68 -28.86
N ILE A 186 -18.22 -34.81 -28.17
CA ILE A 186 -17.07 -35.70 -28.29
C ILE A 186 -17.50 -37.17 -28.32
N SER A 187 -16.88 -37.96 -29.19
CA SER A 187 -17.22 -39.36 -29.36
C SER A 187 -16.83 -40.20 -28.14
N THR A 188 -17.73 -41.11 -27.76
CA THR A 188 -17.54 -42.09 -26.69
C THR A 188 -16.97 -43.43 -27.18
N ASP A 189 -16.84 -43.61 -28.50
CA ASP A 189 -16.40 -44.85 -29.17
C ASP A 189 -14.93 -45.25 -28.91
N GLY A 190 -14.23 -44.50 -28.07
CA GLY A 190 -12.85 -44.76 -27.68
C GLY A 190 -11.80 -43.92 -28.41
N ASN A 191 -12.16 -43.14 -29.44
CA ASN A 191 -11.20 -42.30 -30.16
C ASN A 191 -11.23 -40.82 -29.74
N GLY A 192 -12.24 -40.40 -28.97
CA GLY A 192 -12.36 -39.02 -28.49
C GLY A 192 -12.50 -37.99 -29.61
N THR A 193 -13.11 -38.36 -30.74
CA THR A 193 -13.24 -37.47 -31.91
C THR A 193 -14.18 -36.30 -31.62
N LEU A 194 -13.75 -35.08 -31.93
CA LEU A 194 -14.54 -33.85 -31.74
C LEU A 194 -15.60 -33.67 -32.85
N GLY A 195 -16.87 -33.64 -32.45
CA GLY A 195 -18.05 -33.47 -33.30
C GLY A 195 -18.70 -32.10 -33.19
N ARG A 196 -19.80 -31.91 -33.92
CA ARG A 196 -20.62 -30.69 -33.85
C ARG A 196 -22.10 -31.09 -33.95
N ALA A 197 -22.81 -31.00 -32.83
CA ALA A 197 -24.26 -31.08 -32.82
C ALA A 197 -24.87 -29.87 -33.56
N GLU A 198 -26.05 -30.04 -34.16
CA GLU A 198 -26.68 -29.03 -35.03
C GLU A 198 -26.83 -27.63 -34.36
N ALA A 199 -27.03 -27.59 -33.03
CA ALA A 199 -27.07 -26.39 -32.18
C ALA A 199 -26.22 -26.52 -30.89
N LEU A 200 -25.79 -25.40 -30.30
CA LEU A 200 -24.97 -25.36 -29.07
C LEU A 200 -25.65 -25.97 -27.83
N ASP A 201 -26.98 -25.98 -27.80
CA ASP A 201 -27.84 -26.59 -26.79
C ASP A 201 -28.60 -27.83 -27.33
N GLY A 202 -28.16 -28.35 -28.48
CA GLY A 202 -28.72 -29.52 -29.13
C GLY A 202 -28.57 -30.80 -28.32
N THR A 203 -29.27 -31.85 -28.73
CA THR A 203 -28.99 -33.21 -28.25
C THR A 203 -27.74 -33.71 -28.98
N PRO A 204 -26.76 -34.32 -28.29
CA PRO A 204 -25.59 -34.91 -28.95
C PRO A 204 -25.99 -35.97 -29.97
N ASP A 205 -25.16 -36.14 -30.99
CA ASP A 205 -25.30 -37.22 -31.95
C ASP A 205 -25.17 -38.59 -31.27
N ALA A 206 -25.75 -39.62 -31.88
CA ALA A 206 -25.66 -40.98 -31.35
C ALA A 206 -24.19 -41.43 -31.26
N GLY A 207 -23.75 -41.84 -30.06
CA GLY A 207 -22.35 -42.20 -29.78
C GLY A 207 -21.50 -41.04 -29.28
N TYR A 208 -22.06 -39.84 -29.12
CA TYR A 208 -21.38 -38.65 -28.61
C TYR A 208 -21.93 -38.20 -27.26
N GLU A 209 -21.07 -37.51 -26.50
CA GLU A 209 -21.42 -36.76 -25.30
C GLU A 209 -21.30 -35.25 -25.56
N ALA A 210 -22.17 -34.45 -24.94
CA ALA A 210 -22.07 -33.00 -25.00
C ALA A 210 -20.82 -32.52 -24.25
N ILE A 211 -20.15 -31.48 -24.76
CA ILE A 211 -19.00 -30.86 -24.10
C ILE A 211 -19.46 -29.74 -23.18
N GLN A 212 -19.07 -29.80 -21.91
CA GLN A 212 -19.16 -28.69 -20.97
C GLN A 212 -17.77 -28.09 -20.74
N ALA A 213 -17.48 -27.00 -21.45
CA ALA A 213 -16.22 -26.29 -21.40
C ALA A 213 -16.29 -25.12 -20.41
N PHE A 214 -15.68 -25.29 -19.25
CA PHE A 214 -15.70 -24.29 -18.19
C PHE A 214 -14.58 -23.26 -18.37
N LEU A 215 -14.87 -22.00 -18.00
CA LEU A 215 -13.92 -20.90 -17.98
C LEU A 215 -13.70 -20.42 -16.54
N PRO A 216 -12.49 -19.99 -16.17
CA PRO A 216 -12.32 -19.31 -14.89
C PRO A 216 -13.22 -18.06 -14.79
N LYS A 217 -13.56 -17.67 -13.57
CA LYS A 217 -14.41 -16.49 -13.27
C LYS A 217 -13.97 -15.22 -14.02
N ALA A 218 -14.92 -14.34 -14.30
CA ALA A 218 -14.65 -13.02 -14.86
C ALA A 218 -13.66 -12.24 -13.98
N GLY A 219 -12.75 -11.49 -14.60
CA GLY A 219 -11.67 -10.75 -13.92
C GLY A 219 -10.48 -11.62 -13.48
N SER A 220 -10.49 -12.93 -13.75
CA SER A 220 -9.35 -13.82 -13.51
C SER A 220 -8.25 -13.60 -14.55
N GLY A 221 -7.00 -13.42 -14.09
CA GLY A 221 -5.84 -13.35 -14.98
C GLY A 221 -5.66 -14.62 -15.83
N SER A 222 -6.11 -15.77 -15.32
CA SER A 222 -6.07 -17.07 -16.00
C SER A 222 -7.03 -17.17 -17.16
N ARG A 223 -8.23 -16.62 -16.99
CA ARG A 223 -9.21 -16.49 -18.07
C ARG A 223 -8.65 -15.61 -19.18
N GLN A 224 -8.10 -14.45 -18.81
CA GLN A 224 -7.54 -13.49 -19.77
C GLN A 224 -6.38 -14.11 -20.56
N PHE A 225 -5.48 -14.81 -19.87
CA PHE A 225 -4.37 -15.51 -20.49
C PHE A 225 -4.88 -16.63 -21.43
N PHE A 226 -5.72 -17.53 -20.93
CA PHE A 226 -6.19 -18.69 -21.69
C PHE A 226 -6.96 -18.27 -22.95
N LEU A 227 -7.93 -17.36 -22.82
CA LEU A 227 -8.69 -16.83 -23.96
C LEU A 227 -7.78 -16.05 -24.93
N GLY A 228 -6.78 -15.33 -24.40
CA GLY A 228 -5.78 -14.63 -25.21
C GLY A 228 -4.97 -15.57 -26.09
N GLN A 229 -4.53 -16.72 -25.53
CA GLN A 229 -3.76 -17.71 -26.30
C GLN A 229 -4.60 -18.35 -27.41
N ILE A 230 -5.84 -18.76 -27.13
CA ILE A 230 -6.65 -19.52 -28.10
C ILE A 230 -7.36 -18.63 -29.13
N SER A 231 -7.65 -17.37 -28.83
CA SER A 231 -8.34 -16.46 -29.77
C SER A 231 -7.48 -16.02 -30.97
N GLY A 232 -6.14 -16.04 -30.84
CA GLY A 232 -5.20 -15.58 -31.88
C GLY A 232 -5.01 -16.53 -33.07
N GLN A 233 -5.65 -17.70 -33.10
CA GLN A 233 -5.33 -18.81 -34.01
C GLN A 233 -6.44 -19.16 -35.00
N GLY A 234 -7.58 -18.44 -34.95
CA GLY A 234 -8.78 -18.78 -35.73
C GLY A 234 -8.88 -18.19 -37.15
N GLY A 235 -7.97 -17.29 -37.58
CA GLY A 235 -8.05 -16.61 -38.88
C GLY A 235 -9.36 -15.85 -39.17
N SER A 236 -10.27 -15.78 -38.19
CA SER A 236 -11.63 -15.28 -38.30
C SER A 236 -11.91 -14.33 -37.15
N SER A 237 -12.47 -13.17 -37.47
CA SER A 237 -12.81 -12.09 -36.54
C SER A 237 -14.04 -12.38 -35.66
N THR A 238 -14.55 -13.62 -35.60
CA THR A 238 -15.89 -13.92 -35.03
C THR A 238 -15.99 -15.05 -33.99
N GLY A 239 -14.92 -15.71 -33.53
CA GLY A 239 -15.05 -16.92 -32.69
C GLY A 239 -15.10 -16.73 -31.16
N ILE A 240 -14.16 -15.98 -30.57
CA ILE A 240 -14.02 -15.78 -29.11
C ILE A 240 -13.76 -14.29 -28.85
N PRO A 241 -14.62 -13.55 -28.14
CA PRO A 241 -14.46 -12.11 -27.96
C PRO A 241 -13.30 -11.79 -27.01
N LEU A 242 -12.13 -11.45 -27.55
CA LEU A 242 -11.04 -10.82 -26.79
C LEU A 242 -11.04 -9.30 -27.05
N GLY A 243 -12.09 -8.62 -26.59
CA GLY A 243 -12.21 -7.16 -26.68
C GLY A 243 -11.51 -6.40 -25.54
N THR A 244 -11.82 -5.12 -25.37
CA THR A 244 -11.32 -4.26 -24.26
C THR A 244 -11.59 -4.84 -22.86
N ASN A 245 -12.59 -5.73 -22.74
CA ASN A 245 -12.94 -6.42 -21.50
C ASN A 245 -12.19 -7.75 -21.30
N LYS A 246 -11.14 -8.04 -22.07
CA LYS A 246 -10.27 -9.23 -21.92
C LYS A 246 -11.03 -10.57 -21.84
N GLY A 247 -12.17 -10.67 -22.54
CA GLY A 247 -13.02 -11.86 -22.53
C GLY A 247 -13.93 -12.02 -21.31
N ASP A 248 -14.00 -11.05 -20.39
CA ASP A 248 -14.79 -11.15 -19.16
C ASP A 248 -16.31 -11.27 -19.38
N SER A 249 -16.83 -10.79 -20.51
CA SER A 249 -18.25 -10.93 -20.85
C SER A 249 -18.59 -12.31 -21.45
N TYR A 250 -17.61 -13.04 -21.99
CA TYR A 250 -17.83 -14.28 -22.75
C TYR A 250 -18.22 -15.48 -21.86
N GLY A 251 -19.42 -16.06 -22.04
CA GLY A 251 -19.85 -17.21 -21.23
C GLY A 251 -19.94 -16.92 -19.71
N SER A 252 -20.21 -15.68 -19.31
CA SER A 252 -20.04 -15.26 -17.90
C SER A 252 -21.27 -15.47 -16.99
N THR A 253 -22.47 -15.64 -17.54
CA THR A 253 -23.72 -15.50 -16.75
C THR A 253 -24.66 -16.70 -16.76
N THR A 254 -24.48 -17.67 -17.65
CA THR A 254 -25.36 -18.85 -17.75
C THR A 254 -24.81 -20.01 -16.93
N THR A 255 -25.70 -20.82 -16.34
CA THR A 255 -25.33 -22.10 -15.69
C THR A 255 -25.43 -23.25 -16.70
N PRO A 256 -24.61 -24.31 -16.56
CA PRO A 256 -24.71 -25.49 -17.42
C PRO A 256 -26.03 -26.22 -17.19
N VAL A 257 -26.60 -26.77 -18.26
CA VAL A 257 -27.78 -27.64 -18.22
C VAL A 257 -27.33 -29.09 -18.38
N ALA A 258 -27.92 -30.01 -17.61
CA ALA A 258 -27.56 -31.42 -17.66
C ALA A 258 -27.74 -32.02 -19.06
N GLY A 259 -26.73 -32.76 -19.54
CA GLY A 259 -26.75 -33.40 -20.87
C GLY A 259 -26.62 -32.43 -22.05
N LYS A 260 -26.40 -31.13 -21.80
CA LYS A 260 -26.27 -30.10 -22.84
C LYS A 260 -24.86 -29.52 -22.87
N ALA A 261 -24.47 -29.09 -24.06
CA ALA A 261 -23.21 -28.40 -24.23
C ALA A 261 -23.24 -27.05 -23.53
N TYR A 262 -22.08 -26.62 -23.06
CA TYR A 262 -21.94 -25.41 -22.25
C TYR A 262 -20.58 -24.80 -22.46
N ILE A 263 -20.54 -23.47 -22.56
CA ILE A 263 -19.30 -22.70 -22.48
C ILE A 263 -19.53 -21.58 -21.48
N GLY A 264 -18.85 -21.60 -20.35
CA GLY A 264 -18.96 -20.51 -19.40
C GLY A 264 -18.30 -20.70 -18.05
N SER A 265 -18.47 -19.71 -17.17
CA SER A 265 -17.71 -19.60 -15.91
C SER A 265 -18.53 -19.85 -14.65
N LYS A 266 -19.70 -20.51 -14.77
CA LYS A 266 -20.55 -20.87 -13.65
C LYS A 266 -20.60 -22.38 -13.49
N THR A 267 -20.54 -22.85 -12.24
CA THR A 267 -20.83 -24.24 -11.89
C THR A 267 -22.32 -24.55 -12.09
N PRO A 268 -22.74 -25.83 -12.07
CA PRO A 268 -24.17 -26.18 -12.01
C PRO A 268 -24.92 -25.53 -10.83
N ALA A 269 -24.22 -25.22 -9.73
CA ALA A 269 -24.77 -24.53 -8.57
C ALA A 269 -24.79 -22.99 -8.70
N GLY A 270 -24.34 -22.43 -9.82
CA GLY A 270 -24.29 -20.98 -10.06
C GLY A 270 -23.13 -20.25 -9.41
N THR A 271 -22.20 -20.97 -8.78
CA THR A 271 -20.97 -20.39 -8.20
C THR A 271 -19.92 -20.15 -9.27
N ASP A 272 -18.96 -19.28 -8.98
CA ASP A 272 -17.85 -18.96 -9.89
C ASP A 272 -16.83 -20.10 -9.97
N VAL A 273 -16.53 -20.54 -11.19
CA VAL A 273 -15.47 -21.52 -11.45
C VAL A 273 -14.09 -20.93 -11.15
N GLN A 274 -13.28 -21.66 -10.38
CA GLN A 274 -11.87 -21.35 -10.18
C GLN A 274 -11.00 -22.26 -11.05
N GLU A 275 -9.94 -21.70 -11.64
CA GLU A 275 -8.99 -22.44 -12.51
C GLU A 275 -8.37 -23.66 -11.83
N HIS A 276 -8.20 -23.63 -10.51
CA HIS A 276 -7.46 -24.64 -9.75
C HIS A 276 -8.38 -25.49 -8.88
N ASP A 277 -9.67 -25.50 -9.19
CA ASP A 277 -10.69 -26.23 -8.46
C ASP A 277 -11.37 -27.22 -9.41
N ALA A 278 -11.02 -28.50 -9.25
CA ALA A 278 -11.52 -29.57 -10.11
C ALA A 278 -12.94 -30.02 -9.72
N THR A 279 -13.52 -29.52 -8.62
CA THR A 279 -14.89 -29.87 -8.21
C THR A 279 -15.92 -29.53 -9.28
N VAL A 280 -15.65 -28.54 -10.13
CA VAL A 280 -16.50 -28.23 -11.28
C VAL A 280 -16.63 -29.44 -12.23
N LEU A 281 -15.57 -30.22 -12.41
CA LEU A 281 -15.53 -31.39 -13.30
C LEU A 281 -16.26 -32.59 -12.71
N THR A 282 -16.19 -32.77 -11.38
CA THR A 282 -16.86 -33.89 -10.69
C THR A 282 -18.32 -33.59 -10.36
N SER A 283 -18.70 -32.31 -10.35
CA SER A 283 -20.10 -31.88 -10.16
C SER A 283 -21.00 -32.01 -11.39
N THR A 284 -20.43 -32.34 -12.56
CA THR A 284 -21.21 -32.53 -13.80
C THR A 284 -21.88 -33.90 -13.85
N ALA A 285 -22.96 -34.02 -14.64
CA ALA A 285 -23.66 -35.29 -14.83
C ALA A 285 -22.80 -36.34 -15.56
N ASN A 286 -23.03 -37.63 -15.30
CA ASN A 286 -22.29 -38.78 -15.89
C ASN A 286 -22.50 -38.99 -17.40
N THR A 287 -22.90 -37.97 -18.14
CA THR A 287 -23.31 -38.04 -19.56
C THR A 287 -22.84 -36.81 -20.34
N VAL A 288 -21.87 -36.06 -19.81
CA VAL A 288 -21.25 -34.93 -20.47
C VAL A 288 -19.74 -35.01 -20.31
N ALA A 289 -19.02 -34.55 -21.32
CA ALA A 289 -17.57 -34.42 -21.26
C ALA A 289 -17.19 -33.04 -20.71
N ALA A 290 -16.86 -32.98 -19.42
CA ALA A 290 -16.39 -31.76 -18.77
C ALA A 290 -14.90 -31.50 -19.06
N ILE A 291 -14.57 -30.23 -19.31
CA ILE A 291 -13.19 -29.76 -19.50
C ILE A 291 -13.03 -28.35 -18.94
N ALA A 292 -11.91 -28.06 -18.28
CA ALA A 292 -11.60 -26.73 -17.75
C ALA A 292 -10.11 -26.41 -17.86
N PRO A 293 -9.70 -25.15 -18.11
CA PRO A 293 -8.32 -24.73 -17.97
C PRO A 293 -7.88 -24.89 -16.52
N PHE A 294 -6.69 -25.44 -16.32
CA PHE A 294 -6.17 -25.82 -15.02
C PHE A 294 -4.70 -25.50 -14.87
N SER A 295 -4.30 -24.99 -13.71
CA SER A 295 -2.88 -24.76 -13.41
C SER A 295 -2.17 -26.09 -13.16
N GLY A 296 -1.20 -26.40 -14.01
CA GLY A 296 -0.30 -27.55 -13.85
C GLY A 296 0.47 -27.48 -12.53
N ALA A 297 0.83 -26.27 -12.07
CA ALA A 297 1.48 -26.09 -10.78
C ALA A 297 0.58 -26.54 -9.62
N LYS A 298 -0.70 -26.16 -9.65
CA LYS A 298 -1.70 -26.60 -8.66
C LYS A 298 -1.90 -28.11 -8.70
N TYR A 299 -2.04 -28.69 -9.90
CA TYR A 299 -2.15 -30.14 -10.07
C TYR A 299 -0.95 -30.88 -9.44
N ILE A 300 0.27 -30.44 -9.73
CA ILE A 300 1.50 -31.00 -9.13
C ILE A 300 1.48 -30.83 -7.61
N GLY A 301 1.11 -29.65 -7.11
CA GLY A 301 1.03 -29.35 -5.69
C GLY A 301 0.03 -30.23 -4.94
N TYR A 302 -1.13 -30.50 -5.53
CA TYR A 302 -2.14 -31.43 -5.01
C TYR A 302 -1.64 -32.86 -5.02
N ALA A 303 -1.14 -33.34 -6.17
CA ALA A 303 -0.63 -34.71 -6.31
C ALA A 303 0.53 -35.03 -5.34
N ASN A 304 1.38 -34.04 -5.07
CA ASN A 304 2.50 -34.18 -4.14
C ASN A 304 2.13 -33.91 -2.67
N GLY A 305 0.86 -33.62 -2.36
CA GLY A 305 0.40 -33.31 -1.00
C GLY A 305 0.99 -32.02 -0.42
N LYS A 306 1.46 -31.10 -1.28
CA LYS A 306 1.99 -29.77 -0.86
C LYS A 306 0.89 -28.74 -0.64
N ILE A 307 -0.24 -28.94 -1.31
CA ILE A 307 -1.42 -28.08 -1.27
C ILE A 307 -2.61 -29.00 -1.00
N ALA A 308 -3.57 -28.55 -0.21
CA ALA A 308 -4.82 -29.27 -0.04
C ALA A 308 -5.64 -29.22 -1.34
N ASP A 309 -6.06 -30.36 -1.84
CA ASP A 309 -6.96 -30.46 -2.98
C ASP A 309 -8.39 -30.09 -2.57
N PRO A 310 -9.03 -29.08 -3.19
CA PRO A 310 -10.43 -28.75 -2.93
C PRO A 310 -11.39 -29.90 -3.27
N ASP A 311 -11.03 -30.74 -4.25
CA ASP A 311 -11.82 -31.92 -4.58
C ASP A 311 -11.52 -33.06 -3.59
N THR A 312 -12.33 -33.10 -2.53
CA THR A 312 -12.24 -34.12 -1.49
C THR A 312 -13.09 -35.35 -1.80
N THR A 313 -13.76 -35.38 -2.96
CA THR A 313 -14.68 -36.48 -3.27
C THR A 313 -13.90 -37.79 -3.38
N ASN A 314 -14.33 -38.80 -2.61
CA ASN A 314 -13.80 -40.16 -2.60
C ASN A 314 -12.33 -40.36 -2.16
N ASN A 315 -11.74 -39.46 -1.34
CA ASN A 315 -10.32 -39.54 -0.95
C ASN A 315 -9.37 -39.61 -2.16
N SER A 316 -9.82 -39.11 -3.30
CA SER A 316 -9.21 -39.30 -4.61
C SER A 316 -8.85 -37.92 -5.16
N GLY A 317 -7.62 -37.47 -4.92
CA GLY A 317 -7.13 -36.16 -5.37
C GLY A 317 -6.61 -36.15 -6.82
N ALA A 318 -5.92 -35.09 -7.21
CA ALA A 318 -5.24 -34.96 -8.51
C ALA A 318 -4.60 -36.27 -9.02
N GLY A 319 -4.99 -36.70 -10.23
CA GLY A 319 -4.53 -37.93 -10.86
C GLY A 319 -5.40 -39.16 -10.61
N THR A 320 -6.42 -39.06 -9.76
CA THR A 320 -7.39 -40.15 -9.50
C THR A 320 -8.81 -39.79 -9.93
N SER A 321 -9.39 -38.69 -9.44
CA SER A 321 -10.73 -38.22 -9.85
C SER A 321 -10.71 -37.43 -11.17
N TYR A 322 -9.62 -36.71 -11.41
CA TYR A 322 -9.41 -35.90 -12.61
C TYR A 322 -7.94 -35.98 -13.06
N GLN A 323 -7.72 -35.77 -14.35
CA GLN A 323 -6.41 -35.84 -15.00
C GLN A 323 -6.21 -34.63 -15.91
N LEU A 324 -4.94 -34.34 -16.22
CA LEU A 324 -4.60 -33.34 -17.22
C LEU A 324 -4.47 -33.98 -18.60
N VAL A 325 -5.00 -33.31 -19.61
CA VAL A 325 -4.89 -33.73 -21.00
C VAL A 325 -3.51 -33.32 -21.54
N PRO A 326 -2.75 -34.21 -22.19
CA PRO A 326 -1.53 -33.82 -22.90
C PRO A 326 -1.83 -32.71 -23.91
N PHE A 327 -0.88 -31.79 -24.06
CA PHE A 327 -1.05 -30.65 -24.95
C PHE A 327 0.09 -30.59 -25.96
N ASP A 328 -0.26 -30.41 -27.24
CA ASP A 328 0.70 -30.21 -28.31
C ASP A 328 0.69 -28.74 -28.77
N SER A 329 1.79 -28.04 -28.50
CA SER A 329 1.98 -26.64 -28.85
C SER A 329 2.52 -26.42 -30.26
N THR A 330 2.85 -27.48 -31.01
CA THR A 330 3.72 -27.35 -32.18
C THR A 330 3.04 -26.80 -33.43
N VAL A 331 1.77 -27.05 -33.73
CA VAL A 331 1.09 -26.43 -34.90
C VAL A 331 -0.45 -26.64 -34.91
N SER A 332 -1.16 -25.86 -35.73
CA SER A 332 -2.53 -26.17 -36.20
C SER A 332 -2.54 -27.42 -37.09
N GLY A 333 -2.79 -28.61 -36.54
CA GLY A 333 -2.78 -29.88 -37.28
C GLY A 333 -2.81 -31.10 -36.36
N ALA A 334 -2.68 -32.33 -36.90
CA ALA A 334 -2.64 -33.55 -36.09
C ALA A 334 -1.39 -33.56 -35.18
N PRO A 335 -1.51 -33.88 -33.88
CA PRO A 335 -0.40 -33.79 -32.94
C PRO A 335 0.68 -34.83 -33.22
N VAL A 336 1.93 -34.44 -33.00
CA VAL A 336 3.13 -35.23 -33.24
C VAL A 336 3.82 -35.66 -31.93
N GLY A 337 3.37 -35.15 -30.79
CA GLY A 337 3.87 -35.56 -29.48
C GLY A 337 3.45 -34.65 -28.33
N GLY A 338 2.16 -34.68 -27.96
CA GLY A 338 1.65 -33.90 -26.83
C GLY A 338 2.36 -34.22 -25.52
N VAL A 339 2.58 -33.19 -24.70
CA VAL A 339 3.30 -33.28 -23.44
C VAL A 339 2.42 -32.87 -22.27
N LEU A 340 2.65 -33.48 -21.11
CA LEU A 340 2.04 -33.05 -19.86
C LEU A 340 2.87 -31.92 -19.23
N PRO A 341 2.24 -31.03 -18.43
CA PRO A 341 2.95 -29.97 -17.73
C PRO A 341 3.84 -30.46 -16.58
N PHE A 342 3.85 -31.77 -16.34
CA PHE A 342 4.66 -32.44 -15.34
C PHE A 342 5.37 -33.67 -15.91
N THR A 343 6.41 -34.09 -15.21
CA THR A 343 7.08 -35.40 -15.34
C THR A 343 6.95 -36.15 -14.02
N GLY A 344 7.28 -37.44 -14.01
CA GLY A 344 7.15 -38.29 -12.83
C GLY A 344 5.82 -39.05 -12.79
N THR A 345 5.62 -39.81 -11.71
CA THR A 345 4.44 -40.67 -11.49
C THR A 345 4.04 -40.65 -10.02
N GLY A 346 2.75 -40.89 -9.74
CA GLY A 346 2.22 -40.87 -8.37
C GLY A 346 2.44 -39.53 -7.66
N ALA A 347 2.74 -39.56 -6.37
CA ALA A 347 2.95 -38.37 -5.52
C ALA A 347 4.36 -37.73 -5.64
N ASN A 348 5.01 -37.88 -6.80
CA ASN A 348 6.36 -37.36 -7.08
C ASN A 348 6.41 -36.67 -8.44
N LEU A 349 5.45 -35.78 -8.69
CA LEU A 349 5.40 -35.01 -9.92
C LEU A 349 6.36 -33.82 -9.85
N ALA A 350 7.01 -33.52 -10.97
CA ALA A 350 7.87 -32.34 -11.13
C ALA A 350 7.44 -31.52 -12.34
N PRO A 351 7.55 -30.18 -12.32
CA PRO A 351 7.24 -29.34 -13.47
C PRO A 351 8.03 -29.78 -14.70
N ASN A 352 7.39 -29.88 -15.87
CA ASN A 352 8.03 -30.34 -17.10
C ASN A 352 8.61 -29.14 -17.90
N PRO A 353 9.94 -28.99 -18.01
CA PRO A 353 10.52 -27.90 -18.79
C PRO A 353 10.20 -27.98 -20.30
N ALA A 354 9.91 -29.18 -20.82
CA ALA A 354 9.52 -29.34 -22.22
C ALA A 354 8.13 -28.72 -22.53
N TYR A 355 7.29 -28.50 -21.51
CA TYR A 355 6.02 -27.78 -21.65
C TYR A 355 6.25 -26.27 -21.91
N GLN A 356 7.44 -25.76 -21.61
CA GLN A 356 7.82 -24.34 -21.64
C GLN A 356 8.43 -23.89 -22.97
N THR A 357 8.41 -24.69 -24.04
CA THR A 357 9.02 -24.27 -25.31
C THR A 357 8.23 -23.13 -25.94
N TYR A 358 8.38 -21.90 -25.42
CA TYR A 358 8.78 -20.66 -26.09
C TYR A 358 8.60 -19.43 -25.17
N ALA A 359 9.71 -18.85 -24.68
CA ALA A 359 9.83 -17.42 -24.38
C ALA A 359 11.31 -17.06 -24.12
N THR A 360 12.04 -16.66 -25.16
CA THR A 360 13.28 -15.89 -24.98
C THR A 360 12.93 -14.47 -24.51
N LYS A 361 13.80 -13.88 -23.68
CA LYS A 361 13.65 -12.52 -23.15
C LYS A 361 13.31 -11.51 -24.27
N GLY A 362 12.17 -10.84 -24.15
CA GLY A 362 11.79 -9.71 -25.02
C GLY A 362 10.63 -9.95 -26.00
N THR A 363 10.11 -11.17 -26.10
CA THR A 363 8.86 -11.45 -26.81
C THR A 363 7.94 -12.27 -25.89
N GLU A 364 6.82 -11.69 -25.46
CA GLU A 364 5.64 -12.50 -25.09
C GLU A 364 5.45 -13.51 -26.22
N ALA A 365 5.41 -14.80 -25.89
CA ALA A 365 5.59 -15.93 -26.80
C ALA A 365 5.04 -15.67 -28.22
N SER A 366 5.93 -15.45 -29.19
CA SER A 366 5.56 -15.30 -30.62
C SER A 366 5.19 -16.64 -31.27
N SER A 367 5.09 -17.70 -30.47
CA SER A 367 4.60 -19.03 -30.79
C SER A 367 3.67 -19.45 -29.65
N PHE A 368 2.54 -20.05 -30.00
CA PHE A 368 1.52 -20.44 -29.05
C PHE A 368 2.12 -21.28 -27.90
N ALA A 369 1.92 -20.85 -26.66
CA ALA A 369 2.35 -21.60 -25.47
C ALA A 369 1.34 -21.41 -24.34
N LEU A 370 0.82 -22.50 -23.77
CA LEU A 370 -0.01 -22.44 -22.56
C LEU A 370 0.85 -22.31 -21.30
N THR A 371 1.86 -21.43 -21.33
CA THR A 371 2.64 -21.06 -20.16
C THR A 371 2.58 -19.57 -19.95
N ARG A 372 2.49 -19.14 -18.70
CA ARG A 372 2.47 -17.72 -18.34
C ARG A 372 3.46 -17.42 -17.24
N GLN A 373 4.03 -16.22 -17.30
CA GLN A 373 4.75 -15.66 -16.18
C GLN A 373 3.76 -15.26 -15.07
N VAL A 374 4.18 -15.45 -13.83
CA VAL A 374 3.46 -14.97 -12.65
C VAL A 374 4.30 -13.95 -11.90
N TYR A 375 3.64 -12.98 -11.26
CA TYR A 375 4.25 -11.73 -10.82
C TYR A 375 3.98 -11.42 -9.35
N ASN A 376 4.97 -10.78 -8.73
CA ASN A 376 4.77 -9.94 -7.57
C ASN A 376 4.81 -8.47 -8.03
N ILE A 377 3.74 -7.74 -7.78
CA ILE A 377 3.59 -6.34 -8.17
C ILE A 377 4.00 -5.48 -7.00
N ILE A 378 4.96 -4.57 -7.23
CA ILE A 378 5.50 -3.69 -6.19
C ILE A 378 5.43 -2.23 -6.66
N PRO A 379 5.49 -1.24 -5.73
CA PRO A 379 5.63 0.16 -6.11
C PRO A 379 6.93 0.40 -6.88
N THR A 380 6.88 1.08 -8.03
CA THR A 380 8.06 1.38 -8.87
C THR A 380 9.13 2.18 -8.11
N ALA A 381 8.74 2.94 -7.10
CA ALA A 381 9.68 3.64 -6.21
C ALA A 381 10.70 2.70 -5.54
N ALA A 382 10.33 1.45 -5.25
CA ALA A 382 11.25 0.44 -4.73
C ALA A 382 12.30 0.01 -5.75
N VAL A 383 11.92 -0.07 -7.03
CA VAL A 383 12.82 -0.41 -8.14
C VAL A 383 13.79 0.73 -8.41
N LYS A 384 13.29 1.97 -8.51
CA LYS A 384 14.12 3.16 -8.78
C LYS A 384 15.14 3.43 -7.68
N GLY A 385 14.78 3.13 -6.43
CA GLY A 385 15.70 3.27 -5.30
C GLY A 385 16.88 2.30 -5.37
N ALA A 386 16.82 1.23 -6.16
CA ALA A 386 17.88 0.23 -6.31
C ALA A 386 18.48 -0.27 -4.97
N GLY A 387 17.63 -0.40 -3.93
CA GLY A 387 18.06 -0.76 -2.57
C GLY A 387 18.73 0.35 -1.76
N THR A 388 18.75 1.58 -2.26
CA THR A 388 19.36 2.77 -1.63
C THR A 388 18.34 3.83 -1.19
N SER A 389 17.05 3.47 -1.16
CA SER A 389 15.99 4.37 -0.71
C SER A 389 16.15 4.72 0.77
N THR A 390 15.74 5.94 1.16
CA THR A 390 15.57 6.29 2.57
C THR A 390 14.38 5.56 3.22
N ASN A 391 13.46 5.03 2.41
CA ASN A 391 12.36 4.21 2.87
C ASN A 391 12.81 2.75 3.02
N ALA A 392 12.91 2.28 4.26
CA ALA A 392 13.34 0.92 4.57
C ALA A 392 12.47 -0.17 3.91
N LYS A 393 11.16 0.06 3.74
CA LYS A 393 10.26 -0.88 3.05
C LYS A 393 10.60 -1.01 1.57
N TYR A 394 10.98 0.08 0.91
CA TYR A 394 11.40 0.03 -0.50
C TYR A 394 12.69 -0.75 -0.68
N ASN A 395 13.63 -0.64 0.24
CA ASN A 395 14.84 -1.47 0.22
C ASN A 395 14.52 -2.95 0.47
N LEU A 396 13.59 -3.25 1.36
CA LEU A 396 13.15 -4.62 1.63
C LEU A 396 12.41 -5.23 0.42
N LEU A 397 11.51 -4.47 -0.22
CA LEU A 397 10.83 -4.87 -1.47
C LEU A 397 11.86 -5.16 -2.58
N TYR A 398 12.85 -4.27 -2.73
CA TYR A 398 13.92 -4.45 -3.71
C TYR A 398 14.71 -5.74 -3.45
N LYS A 399 15.21 -5.95 -2.22
CA LYS A 399 15.95 -7.16 -1.84
C LYS A 399 15.14 -8.44 -2.03
N THR A 400 13.84 -8.38 -1.71
CA THR A 400 12.97 -9.55 -1.71
C THR A 400 12.63 -10.00 -3.13
N PHE A 401 12.32 -9.07 -4.03
CA PHE A 401 11.74 -9.39 -5.34
C PHE A 401 12.62 -9.03 -6.55
N VAL A 402 13.44 -7.98 -6.46
CA VAL A 402 14.04 -7.35 -7.65
C VAL A 402 15.39 -7.95 -8.01
N GLY A 403 15.53 -8.31 -9.28
CA GLY A 403 16.74 -8.85 -9.89
C GLY A 403 16.93 -10.36 -9.67
N PRO A 404 17.84 -10.97 -10.45
CA PRO A 404 18.09 -12.42 -10.41
C PRO A 404 18.70 -12.90 -9.09
N THR A 405 19.23 -12.00 -8.27
CA THR A 405 19.81 -12.29 -6.96
C THR A 405 18.86 -12.02 -5.79
N SER A 406 17.59 -11.68 -6.07
CA SER A 406 16.57 -11.47 -5.06
C SER A 406 16.32 -12.73 -4.23
N ASP A 407 15.79 -12.55 -3.03
CA ASP A 407 15.48 -13.68 -2.13
C ASP A 407 14.50 -14.66 -2.80
N VAL A 408 13.48 -14.14 -3.51
CA VAL A 408 12.50 -14.97 -4.24
C VAL A 408 13.16 -15.72 -5.40
N CYS A 409 14.00 -15.07 -6.20
CA CYS A 409 14.66 -15.73 -7.34
C CYS A 409 15.67 -16.81 -6.92
N LYS A 410 16.20 -16.73 -5.70
CA LYS A 410 17.06 -17.78 -5.11
C LYS A 410 16.26 -18.98 -4.59
N ALA A 411 14.98 -18.82 -4.27
CA ALA A 411 14.14 -19.85 -3.68
C ALA A 411 13.58 -20.85 -4.71
N THR A 412 14.41 -21.29 -5.66
CA THR A 412 14.01 -22.14 -6.79
C THR A 412 13.43 -23.48 -6.35
N SER A 413 13.99 -24.09 -5.29
CA SER A 413 13.47 -25.35 -4.72
C SER A 413 12.06 -25.21 -4.14
N THR A 414 11.73 -24.04 -3.59
CA THR A 414 10.37 -23.74 -3.12
C THR A 414 9.45 -23.58 -4.32
N ILE A 415 9.86 -22.78 -5.32
CA ILE A 415 9.07 -22.53 -6.53
C ILE A 415 8.72 -23.84 -7.24
N THR A 416 9.71 -24.71 -7.50
CA THR A 416 9.50 -26.00 -8.18
C THR A 416 8.78 -27.01 -7.30
N GLY A 417 9.00 -26.98 -5.99
CA GLY A 417 8.28 -27.82 -5.02
C GLY A 417 6.77 -27.56 -4.99
N TYR A 418 6.34 -26.35 -5.34
CA TYR A 418 4.93 -25.97 -5.52
C TYR A 418 4.44 -26.09 -6.97
N GLY A 419 5.19 -26.78 -7.83
CA GLY A 419 4.76 -27.14 -9.18
C GLY A 419 5.02 -26.07 -10.26
N PHE A 420 5.65 -24.94 -9.91
CA PHE A 420 5.97 -23.90 -10.89
C PHE A 420 7.32 -24.15 -11.57
N LEU A 421 7.43 -23.77 -12.83
CA LEU A 421 8.70 -23.75 -13.53
C LEU A 421 9.56 -22.58 -13.02
N ALA A 422 10.80 -22.87 -12.64
CA ALA A 422 11.75 -21.84 -12.25
C ALA A 422 12.14 -20.97 -13.47
N MET A 423 12.22 -19.66 -13.26
CA MET A 423 12.67 -18.73 -14.29
C MET A 423 14.20 -18.65 -14.35
N PRO A 424 14.80 -18.44 -15.53
CA PRO A 424 16.24 -18.28 -15.64
C PRO A 424 16.74 -17.05 -14.87
N THR A 425 17.83 -17.22 -14.12
CA THR A 425 18.49 -16.17 -13.33
C THR A 425 19.85 -15.74 -13.89
N THR A 426 20.34 -16.42 -14.93
CA THR A 426 21.64 -16.15 -15.57
C THR A 426 21.54 -16.18 -17.10
N GLY A 427 22.51 -15.56 -17.78
CA GLY A 427 22.60 -15.53 -19.24
C GLY A 427 21.64 -14.53 -19.91
N SER A 428 21.59 -14.56 -21.24
CA SER A 428 20.76 -13.67 -22.07
C SER A 428 19.24 -13.85 -21.85
N GLY A 429 18.83 -14.97 -21.25
CA GLY A 429 17.45 -15.27 -20.87
C GLY A 429 17.07 -14.91 -19.42
N THR A 430 17.89 -14.14 -18.70
CA THR A 430 17.60 -13.75 -17.30
C THR A 430 16.28 -12.98 -17.23
N LEU A 431 15.30 -13.58 -16.57
CA LEU A 431 13.93 -13.08 -16.48
C LEU A 431 13.41 -13.01 -15.04
N CYS A 432 13.89 -13.85 -14.13
CA CYS A 432 13.46 -13.75 -12.74
C CYS A 432 13.88 -12.40 -12.14
N GLY A 433 12.94 -11.68 -11.54
CA GLY A 433 13.19 -10.39 -10.91
C GLY A 433 13.32 -9.23 -11.91
N ASP A 434 13.02 -9.44 -13.20
CA ASP A 434 13.13 -8.41 -14.23
C ASP A 434 12.16 -7.24 -13.99
N THR A 435 12.57 -6.02 -14.36
CA THR A 435 11.84 -4.77 -14.05
C THR A 435 11.29 -4.07 -15.28
N SER A 436 11.43 -4.67 -16.47
CA SER A 436 10.99 -4.06 -17.74
C SER A 436 9.48 -3.83 -17.80
N LYS A 437 8.69 -4.59 -17.03
CA LYS A 437 7.24 -4.46 -16.92
C LYS A 437 6.84 -3.41 -15.88
N THR A 438 7.23 -2.18 -16.15
CA THR A 438 6.84 -1.01 -15.36
C THR A 438 5.66 -0.31 -16.04
N PHE A 439 4.60 -0.05 -15.28
CA PHE A 439 3.34 0.49 -15.80
C PHE A 439 3.16 1.94 -15.38
N ASP A 440 2.98 2.81 -16.37
CA ASP A 440 2.60 4.19 -16.16
C ASP A 440 1.11 4.26 -15.81
N ALA A 441 0.83 4.86 -14.65
CA ALA A 441 -0.49 5.32 -14.28
C ALA A 441 -0.38 6.81 -13.94
N THR A 442 -1.44 7.58 -14.21
CA THR A 442 -1.49 8.97 -13.75
C THR A 442 -1.57 8.96 -12.22
N PRO A 443 -0.57 9.52 -11.50
CA PRO A 443 -0.64 9.61 -10.05
C PRO A 443 -1.86 10.42 -9.62
N SER A 444 -2.35 10.16 -8.42
CA SER A 444 -3.37 11.00 -7.81
C SER A 444 -2.80 12.37 -7.45
N THR A 445 -3.66 13.38 -7.38
CA THR A 445 -3.28 14.74 -7.00
C THR A 445 -3.41 14.97 -5.50
N ALA A 446 -2.59 15.89 -4.98
CA ALA A 446 -2.74 16.43 -3.63
C ALA A 446 -3.14 17.90 -3.71
N THR A 447 -3.96 18.35 -2.77
CA THR A 447 -4.21 19.78 -2.54
C THR A 447 -3.35 20.25 -1.38
N VAL A 448 -2.60 21.34 -1.57
CA VAL A 448 -1.72 21.91 -0.55
C VAL A 448 -2.07 23.37 -0.33
N ASN A 449 -2.44 23.71 0.90
CA ASN A 449 -2.76 25.08 1.31
C ASN A 449 -1.78 25.53 2.39
N VAL A 450 -1.37 26.79 2.34
CA VAL A 450 -0.49 27.39 3.34
C VAL A 450 -1.22 28.52 4.03
N SER A 451 -1.23 28.50 5.35
CA SER A 451 -1.80 29.54 6.20
C SER A 451 -0.79 29.97 7.27
N SER A 452 -0.99 31.16 7.85
CA SER A 452 -0.11 31.65 8.91
C SER A 452 -0.89 32.37 9.99
N THR A 453 -0.37 32.31 11.22
CA THR A 453 -0.88 33.15 12.32
C THR A 453 -0.50 34.61 12.10
N LYS A 454 -1.26 35.53 12.69
CA LYS A 454 -0.90 36.95 12.70
C LYS A 454 0.50 37.15 13.27
N ALA A 455 1.35 37.90 12.56
CA ALA A 455 2.74 38.13 12.92
C ALA A 455 3.02 39.60 13.26
N THR A 456 3.97 39.83 14.16
CA THR A 456 4.50 41.16 14.51
C THR A 456 6.02 41.18 14.42
N ALA A 457 6.59 42.33 14.04
CA ALA A 457 8.03 42.53 13.99
C ALA A 457 8.71 42.20 15.33
N GLY A 458 9.87 41.53 15.28
CA GLY A 458 10.62 41.04 16.44
C GLY A 458 10.09 39.73 17.04
N GLY A 459 9.12 39.07 16.40
CA GLY A 459 8.51 37.82 16.86
C GLY A 459 8.75 36.63 15.93
N SER A 460 7.75 35.75 15.88
CA SER A 460 7.68 34.65 14.91
C SER A 460 6.22 34.41 14.49
N SER A 461 6.03 33.85 13.30
CA SER A 461 4.73 33.38 12.80
C SER A 461 4.72 31.87 12.74
N LYS A 462 3.64 31.25 13.21
CA LYS A 462 3.36 29.84 12.97
C LYS A 462 2.76 29.70 11.59
N VAL A 463 3.50 29.06 10.69
CA VAL A 463 3.05 28.69 9.34
C VAL A 463 2.52 27.27 9.39
N THR A 464 1.33 27.05 8.85
CA THR A 464 0.67 25.76 8.74
C THR A 464 0.56 25.38 7.28
N VAL A 465 0.92 24.15 6.96
CA VAL A 465 0.73 23.54 5.64
C VAL A 465 -0.33 22.46 5.78
N ASP A 466 -1.49 22.70 5.18
CA ASP A 466 -2.60 21.76 5.13
C ASP A 466 -2.52 20.97 3.82
N VAL A 467 -2.62 19.64 3.93
CA VAL A 467 -2.52 18.71 2.81
C VAL A 467 -3.73 17.78 2.81
N GLN A 468 -4.35 17.64 1.65
CA GLN A 468 -5.33 16.61 1.37
C GLN A 468 -4.85 15.76 0.20
N SER A 469 -4.78 14.45 0.39
CA SER A 469 -4.39 13.51 -0.66
C SER A 469 -5.03 12.14 -0.43
N ASN A 470 -5.07 11.32 -1.48
CA ASN A 470 -5.54 9.94 -1.35
C ASN A 470 -4.71 9.19 -0.30
N GLY A 471 -5.41 8.51 0.62
CA GLY A 471 -4.80 7.73 1.69
C GLY A 471 -4.21 8.54 2.85
N ASN A 472 -4.16 9.88 2.77
CA ASN A 472 -3.58 10.76 3.80
C ASN A 472 -2.19 10.31 4.30
N GLY A 473 -1.31 9.85 3.42
CA GLY A 473 -0.01 9.32 3.82
C GLY A 473 1.01 10.36 4.31
N GLY A 474 0.63 11.64 4.34
CA GLY A 474 1.50 12.74 4.71
C GLY A 474 2.64 12.96 3.70
N GLY A 475 3.69 13.61 4.13
CA GLY A 475 4.84 13.96 3.30
C GLY A 475 5.69 15.05 3.90
N THR A 476 6.50 15.68 3.07
CA THR A 476 7.36 16.79 3.47
C THR A 476 7.12 17.98 2.56
N ALA A 477 6.75 19.13 3.12
CA ALA A 477 6.71 20.40 2.40
C ALA A 477 7.98 21.20 2.67
N ALA A 478 8.59 21.72 1.61
CA ALA A 478 9.74 22.62 1.68
C ALA A 478 9.28 24.02 1.23
N LEU A 479 9.20 24.96 2.17
CA LEU A 479 8.84 26.36 1.92
C LEU A 479 10.09 27.22 1.81
N SER A 480 10.28 27.93 0.71
CA SER A 480 11.29 28.98 0.57
C SER A 480 10.68 30.31 0.98
N ILE A 481 11.18 30.91 2.07
CA ILE A 481 10.74 32.21 2.59
C ILE A 481 11.96 33.10 2.71
N GLU A 482 12.00 34.21 1.96
CA GLU A 482 13.17 35.12 1.90
C GLU A 482 14.50 34.38 1.60
N GLY A 483 14.46 33.38 0.72
CA GLY A 483 15.63 32.58 0.35
C GLY A 483 16.07 31.55 1.41
N LYS A 484 15.33 31.39 2.51
CA LYS A 484 15.55 30.32 3.51
C LYS A 484 14.53 29.21 3.36
N THR A 485 15.00 27.96 3.39
CA THR A 485 14.13 26.78 3.33
C THR A 485 13.67 26.36 4.71
N TYR A 486 12.35 26.30 4.90
CA TYR A 486 11.67 25.77 6.07
C TYR A 486 11.02 24.44 5.70
N THR A 487 11.40 23.38 6.40
CA THR A 487 10.84 22.04 6.17
C THR A 487 9.68 21.79 7.12
N VAL A 488 8.55 21.35 6.59
CA VAL A 488 7.35 20.97 7.33
C VAL A 488 7.08 19.49 7.09
N THR A 489 7.21 18.68 8.13
CA THR A 489 6.84 17.27 8.06
C THR A 489 5.36 17.11 8.40
N ILE A 490 4.61 16.45 7.51
CA ILE A 490 3.23 16.03 7.73
C ILE A 490 3.27 14.51 8.00
N PRO A 491 3.00 14.06 9.24
CA PRO A 491 2.96 12.63 9.56
C PRO A 491 1.88 11.88 8.77
N ALA A 492 2.08 10.58 8.55
CA ALA A 492 1.05 9.73 7.97
C ALA A 492 -0.23 9.73 8.84
N GLY A 493 -1.39 9.85 8.19
CA GLY A 493 -2.70 10.01 8.83
C GLY A 493 -3.05 11.45 9.24
N ALA A 494 -2.09 12.37 9.27
CA ALA A 494 -2.34 13.78 9.56
C ALA A 494 -2.63 14.57 8.27
N THR A 495 -3.41 15.64 8.40
CA THR A 495 -3.76 16.54 7.29
C THR A 495 -3.04 17.88 7.34
N SER A 496 -2.15 18.10 8.32
CA SER A 496 -1.45 19.36 8.48
C SER A 496 -0.12 19.21 9.20
N GLY A 497 0.85 20.05 8.87
CA GLY A 497 2.10 20.24 9.62
C GLY A 497 2.39 21.71 9.85
N THR A 498 3.26 22.04 10.81
CA THR A 498 3.53 23.44 11.17
C THR A 498 5.01 23.72 11.38
N VAL A 499 5.45 24.93 11.06
CA VAL A 499 6.80 25.44 11.33
C VAL A 499 6.74 26.87 11.86
N SER A 500 7.69 27.24 12.73
CA SER A 500 7.83 28.60 13.23
C SER A 500 8.82 29.39 12.35
N VAL A 501 8.37 30.52 11.83
CA VAL A 501 9.14 31.40 10.93
C VAL A 501 9.42 32.71 11.66
N PRO A 502 10.70 33.07 11.93
CA PRO A 502 11.05 34.34 12.54
C PRO A 502 10.59 35.54 11.71
N THR A 503 10.09 36.58 12.37
CA THR A 503 9.59 37.82 11.72
C THR A 503 10.34 39.03 12.27
N PRO A 504 11.61 39.24 11.89
CA PRO A 504 12.47 40.26 12.49
C PRO A 504 12.00 41.69 12.19
N THR A 505 11.44 41.92 11.01
CA THR A 505 11.03 43.25 10.52
C THR A 505 9.57 43.21 10.09
N ALA A 506 8.89 44.35 10.19
CA ALA A 506 7.55 44.53 9.62
C ALA A 506 7.60 44.53 8.09
N GLY A 507 6.52 44.11 7.44
CA GLY A 507 6.45 44.03 5.99
C GLY A 507 5.74 42.76 5.51
N THR A 508 6.02 42.37 4.28
CA THR A 508 5.44 41.18 3.65
C THR A 508 6.56 40.21 3.33
N LEU A 509 6.46 38.98 3.85
CA LEU A 509 7.35 37.88 3.49
C LEU A 509 6.68 37.06 2.41
N THR A 510 7.32 36.82 1.27
CA THR A 510 6.77 35.95 0.24
C THR A 510 7.24 34.51 0.44
N TYR A 511 6.43 33.56 -0.02
CA TYR A 511 6.81 32.16 -0.01
C TYR A 511 6.49 31.46 -1.32
N THR A 512 7.34 30.50 -1.67
CA THR A 512 7.10 29.44 -2.66
C THR A 512 7.48 28.11 -2.03
N GLY A 513 7.22 26.99 -2.69
CA GLY A 513 7.69 25.71 -2.19
C GLY A 513 7.16 24.53 -2.97
N SER A 514 7.48 23.35 -2.48
CA SER A 514 6.98 22.10 -3.01
C SER A 514 6.61 21.14 -1.88
N PHE A 515 5.71 20.23 -2.19
CA PHE A 515 5.30 19.14 -1.32
C PHE A 515 5.68 17.80 -1.97
N THR A 516 6.47 17.02 -1.25
CA THR A 516 6.85 15.66 -1.62
C THR A 516 6.04 14.67 -0.78
N PRO A 517 5.09 13.93 -1.37
CA PRO A 517 4.29 12.95 -0.64
C PRO A 517 5.10 11.72 -0.24
N ASN A 518 4.68 11.05 0.84
CA ASN A 518 5.29 9.78 1.25
C ASN A 518 4.81 8.60 0.40
N LEU A 519 3.62 8.69 -0.19
CA LEU A 519 2.99 7.61 -0.94
C LEU A 519 3.35 7.70 -2.42
N ALA A 520 3.82 6.60 -3.01
CA ALA A 520 4.30 6.55 -4.38
C ALA A 520 3.23 6.83 -5.45
N GLY A 521 1.95 6.61 -5.13
CA GLY A 521 0.83 6.86 -6.03
C GLY A 521 0.30 8.30 -6.01
N VAL A 522 0.88 9.19 -5.19
CA VAL A 522 0.50 10.61 -5.11
C VAL A 522 1.59 11.44 -5.78
N ALA A 523 1.21 12.36 -6.67
CA ALA A 523 2.16 13.25 -7.33
C ALA A 523 2.75 14.27 -6.35
N PRO A 524 4.05 14.61 -6.47
CA PRO A 524 4.59 15.84 -5.89
C PRO A 524 3.81 17.06 -6.37
N GLN A 525 3.64 18.04 -5.49
CA GLN A 525 2.82 19.23 -5.77
C GLN A 525 3.62 20.49 -5.50
N GLU A 526 3.66 21.41 -6.48
CA GLU A 526 4.17 22.76 -6.26
C GLU A 526 3.18 23.55 -5.41
N ILE A 527 3.70 24.26 -4.40
CA ILE A 527 2.93 25.09 -3.49
C ILE A 527 2.72 26.46 -4.15
N THR A 528 1.46 26.86 -4.28
CA THR A 528 1.11 28.17 -4.83
C THR A 528 1.78 29.27 -4.02
N ALA A 529 2.45 30.17 -4.74
CA ALA A 529 3.14 31.31 -4.14
C ALA A 529 2.16 32.17 -3.35
N GLY A 530 2.59 32.63 -2.17
CA GLY A 530 1.76 33.47 -1.31
C GLY A 530 2.60 34.39 -0.43
N SER A 531 1.96 34.99 0.57
CA SER A 531 2.65 35.91 1.47
C SER A 531 2.15 35.88 2.91
N ILE A 532 3.04 36.27 3.82
CA ILE A 532 2.78 36.43 5.25
C ILE A 532 2.92 37.91 5.57
N VAL A 533 1.86 38.52 6.10
CA VAL A 533 1.85 39.94 6.49
C VAL A 533 2.33 40.08 7.93
N VAL A 534 3.41 40.83 8.13
CA VAL A 534 4.02 41.12 9.43
C VAL A 534 3.70 42.56 9.83
N ALA A 535 2.89 42.72 10.87
CA ALA A 535 2.57 44.02 11.43
C ALA A 535 3.77 44.65 12.15
N ALA A 536 3.81 45.97 12.22
CA ALA A 536 4.77 46.68 13.07
C ALA A 536 4.61 46.29 14.55
N ALA A 537 5.73 46.24 15.27
CA ALA A 537 5.69 46.05 16.72
C ALA A 537 4.93 47.21 17.38
N PRO A 538 4.13 46.96 18.43
CA PRO A 538 3.51 48.04 19.20
C PRO A 538 4.57 49.01 19.70
N ALA A 539 4.33 50.31 19.56
CA ALA A 539 5.24 51.32 20.09
C ALA A 539 5.38 51.14 21.62
N PRO A 540 6.60 51.31 22.18
CA PRO A 540 6.78 51.22 23.62
C PRO A 540 5.88 52.24 24.33
N PRO A 541 5.27 51.89 25.47
CA PRO A 541 4.45 52.83 26.22
C PRO A 541 5.29 54.05 26.61
N VAL A 542 4.84 55.24 26.20
CA VAL A 542 5.47 56.50 26.60
C VAL A 542 5.31 56.70 28.10
N THR A 543 6.42 56.61 28.84
CA THR A 543 6.42 56.86 30.29
C THR A 543 6.56 58.35 30.56
N VAL A 544 5.47 59.01 30.96
CA VAL A 544 5.53 60.41 31.40
C VAL A 544 6.17 60.47 32.79
N LYS A 545 7.36 61.06 32.93
CA LYS A 545 8.04 61.18 34.22
C LYS A 545 7.36 62.26 35.11
N PRO A 546 7.02 61.95 36.38
CA PRO A 546 6.46 62.95 37.28
C PRO A 546 7.47 64.05 37.61
N SER A 547 7.03 65.32 37.64
CA SER A 547 7.89 66.48 37.93
C SER A 547 7.15 67.61 38.62
N ILE A 548 7.86 68.42 39.43
CA ILE A 548 7.30 69.60 40.12
C ILE A 548 7.92 70.89 39.55
N THR A 549 7.16 71.63 38.75
CA THR A 549 7.60 72.88 38.12
C THR A 549 7.63 74.02 39.13
N SER A 550 6.59 74.22 39.96
CA SER A 550 6.59 75.28 40.96
C SER A 550 5.73 74.98 42.19
N VAL A 551 6.12 75.56 43.34
CA VAL A 551 5.37 75.52 44.59
C VAL A 551 5.29 76.93 45.15
N LYS A 552 4.07 77.49 45.21
CA LYS A 552 3.78 78.82 45.76
C LYS A 552 2.83 78.70 46.95
N ILE A 553 2.95 79.62 47.91
CA ILE A 553 1.97 79.79 48.98
C ILE A 553 1.02 80.92 48.58
N THR A 554 -0.28 80.66 48.65
CA THR A 554 -1.33 81.66 48.42
C THR A 554 -2.15 81.89 49.70
N GLY A 555 -2.82 83.05 49.78
CA GLY A 555 -3.60 83.48 50.93
C GLY A 555 -2.91 84.52 51.82
N LYS A 556 -3.70 85.25 52.62
CA LYS A 556 -3.19 86.29 53.53
C LYS A 556 -2.50 85.62 54.73
N ALA A 557 -1.19 85.83 54.88
CA ALA A 557 -0.43 85.34 56.03
C ALA A 557 -0.71 86.17 57.29
N LYS A 558 -1.92 86.02 57.84
CA LYS A 558 -2.39 86.67 59.07
C LYS A 558 -2.96 85.63 60.01
N VAL A 559 -2.75 85.78 61.31
CA VAL A 559 -3.35 84.90 62.34
C VAL A 559 -4.87 84.78 62.10
N GLY A 560 -5.40 83.56 62.16
CA GLY A 560 -6.80 83.24 61.90
C GLY A 560 -7.13 82.89 60.44
N LYS A 561 -6.27 83.22 59.47
CA LYS A 561 -6.48 82.92 58.04
C LYS A 561 -5.83 81.59 57.62
N LYS A 562 -6.18 81.09 56.43
CA LYS A 562 -5.60 79.87 55.85
C LYS A 562 -4.61 80.22 54.73
N LEU A 563 -3.45 79.55 54.74
CA LEU A 563 -2.55 79.48 53.59
C LEU A 563 -2.90 78.25 52.76
N LYS A 564 -2.77 78.33 51.44
CA LYS A 564 -2.93 77.21 50.51
C LYS A 564 -1.64 77.02 49.70
N ALA A 565 -1.30 75.77 49.40
CA ALA A 565 -0.21 75.44 48.50
C ALA A 565 -0.73 75.40 47.06
N ALA A 566 -0.18 76.24 46.18
CA ALA A 566 -0.42 76.19 44.74
C ALA A 566 0.76 75.47 44.09
N VAL A 567 0.50 74.35 43.41
CA VAL A 567 1.50 73.46 42.83
C VAL A 567 1.26 73.33 41.34
N VAL A 568 2.31 73.53 40.54
CA VAL A 568 2.33 73.19 39.11
C VAL A 568 3.24 71.98 38.96
N ALA A 569 2.68 70.86 38.51
CA ALA A 569 3.37 69.57 38.42
C ALA A 569 2.73 68.67 37.37
N THR A 570 3.53 67.81 36.74
CA THR A 570 3.06 66.68 35.93
C THR A 570 2.95 65.47 36.85
N THR A 571 1.73 65.02 37.16
CA THR A 571 1.52 63.99 38.20
C THR A 571 1.78 62.57 37.71
N ALA A 572 1.54 62.29 36.42
CA ALA A 572 1.60 60.94 35.85
C ALA A 572 0.84 59.90 36.71
N GLY A 573 -0.32 60.29 37.26
CA GLY A 573 -1.14 59.46 38.15
C GLY A 573 -0.68 59.37 39.61
N GLN A 574 0.48 59.94 39.96
CA GLN A 574 1.05 59.88 41.31
C GLN A 574 0.41 60.90 42.27
N LYS A 575 0.28 60.51 43.54
CA LYS A 575 -0.28 61.36 44.61
C LYS A 575 0.70 62.47 45.00
N VAL A 576 0.18 63.69 45.13
CA VAL A 576 0.92 64.85 45.66
C VAL A 576 0.77 64.89 47.18
N SER A 577 1.89 64.97 47.90
CA SER A 577 1.91 65.09 49.36
C SER A 577 2.45 66.45 49.79
N TYR A 578 1.96 66.95 50.93
CA TYR A 578 2.32 68.27 51.47
C TYR A 578 2.90 68.12 52.87
N GLN A 579 3.83 69.00 53.22
CA GLN A 579 4.31 69.16 54.60
C GLN A 579 4.57 70.63 54.87
N TRP A 580 3.78 71.22 55.76
CA TRP A 580 4.00 72.60 56.19
C TRP A 580 5.11 72.68 57.23
N MET A 581 5.88 73.77 57.17
CA MET A 581 7.04 74.01 58.03
C MET A 581 7.01 75.42 58.60
N VAL A 582 7.48 75.57 59.84
CA VAL A 582 7.67 76.86 60.53
C VAL A 582 9.12 76.98 60.96
N LYS A 583 9.78 78.09 60.62
CA LYS A 583 11.23 78.27 60.87
C LYS A 583 12.07 77.04 60.46
N SER A 584 11.74 76.45 59.30
CA SER A 584 12.37 75.24 58.75
C SER A 584 12.14 73.92 59.53
N LYS A 585 11.30 73.91 60.57
CA LYS A 585 10.87 72.68 61.27
C LYS A 585 9.48 72.23 60.79
N LYS A 586 9.26 70.92 60.63
CA LYS A 586 7.95 70.36 60.25
C LYS A 586 6.89 70.72 61.30
N ILE A 587 5.72 71.15 60.85
CA ILE A 587 4.54 71.31 61.71
C ILE A 587 3.85 69.95 61.78
N ALA A 588 3.85 69.33 62.96
CA ALA A 588 3.22 68.02 63.16
C ALA A 588 1.76 68.01 62.67
N GLY A 589 1.41 66.98 61.89
CA GLY A 589 0.06 66.78 61.34
C GLY A 589 -0.35 67.74 60.21
N ALA A 590 0.50 68.72 59.84
CA ALA A 590 0.17 69.68 58.79
C ALA A 590 0.53 69.16 57.39
N THR A 591 -0.22 68.16 56.92
CA THR A 591 0.02 67.47 55.64
C THR A 591 -1.03 67.75 54.56
N LYS A 592 -2.03 68.59 54.87
CA LYS A 592 -3.07 69.00 53.92
C LYS A 592 -2.54 70.09 52.98
N SER A 593 -3.16 70.25 51.81
CA SER A 593 -2.87 71.34 50.85
C SER A 593 -3.14 72.75 51.40
N SER A 594 -3.71 72.86 52.61
CA SER A 594 -3.91 74.13 53.31
C SER A 594 -3.54 74.06 54.79
N LEU A 595 -3.11 75.19 55.34
CA LEU A 595 -2.72 75.37 56.74
C LEU A 595 -3.49 76.54 57.37
N LYS A 596 -4.21 76.30 58.47
CA LYS A 596 -4.81 77.37 59.28
C LYS A 596 -3.76 78.00 60.18
N LEU A 597 -3.60 79.31 60.08
CA LEU A 597 -2.65 80.07 60.89
C LEU A 597 -3.26 80.36 62.27
N THR A 598 -2.62 79.90 63.33
CA THR A 598 -3.01 80.17 64.73
C THR A 598 -2.07 81.17 65.38
N LYS A 599 -2.41 81.67 66.58
CA LYS A 599 -1.58 82.65 67.31
C LYS A 599 -0.10 82.22 67.45
N LYS A 600 0.16 80.91 67.55
CA LYS A 600 1.51 80.31 67.65
C LYS A 600 2.44 80.56 66.45
N PHE A 601 1.90 81.00 65.32
CA PHE A 601 2.67 81.30 64.11
C PHE A 601 2.95 82.79 63.92
N LYS A 602 2.36 83.70 64.72
CA LYS A 602 2.57 85.16 64.60
C LYS A 602 4.07 85.48 64.60
N GLY A 603 4.51 86.28 63.64
CA GLY A 603 5.91 86.67 63.44
C GLY A 603 6.81 85.59 62.84
N LYS A 604 6.36 84.33 62.67
CA LYS A 604 7.16 83.22 62.14
C LYS A 604 7.04 83.10 60.62
N LYS A 605 8.08 82.54 59.99
CA LYS A 605 8.15 82.22 58.55
C LYS A 605 7.58 80.82 58.29
N ILE A 606 6.62 80.71 57.38
CA ILE A 606 5.96 79.47 56.97
C ILE A 606 6.40 79.08 55.56
N LYS A 607 6.72 77.80 55.33
CA LYS A 607 6.99 77.19 54.03
C LYS A 607 6.13 75.94 53.85
N VAL A 608 5.94 75.49 52.61
CA VAL A 608 5.36 74.16 52.32
C VAL A 608 6.31 73.40 51.42
N MET A 609 6.62 72.16 51.81
CA MET A 609 7.31 71.18 50.98
C MET A 609 6.25 70.32 50.30
N VAL A 610 6.41 70.12 49.01
CA VAL A 610 5.56 69.26 48.20
C VAL A 610 6.40 68.13 47.67
N THR A 611 5.93 66.90 47.85
CA THR A 611 6.62 65.70 47.37
C THR A 611 5.71 64.93 46.42
N LEU A 612 6.25 64.61 45.24
CA LEU A 612 5.60 63.87 44.17
C LEU A 612 6.60 62.82 43.66
N ALA A 613 6.28 61.53 43.84
CA ALA A 613 7.13 60.41 43.41
C ALA A 613 8.62 60.57 43.82
N GLY A 614 8.88 60.96 45.08
CA GLY A 614 10.24 61.16 45.61
C GLY A 614 10.88 62.52 45.28
N VAL A 615 10.38 63.24 44.27
CA VAL A 615 10.83 64.62 43.97
C VAL A 615 10.19 65.57 44.97
N SER A 616 11.00 66.37 45.67
CA SER A 616 10.52 67.35 46.66
C SER A 616 10.89 68.77 46.27
N LYS A 617 9.93 69.69 46.33
CA LYS A 617 10.14 71.13 46.11
C LYS A 617 9.52 71.94 47.23
N THR A 618 10.26 72.90 47.75
CA THR A 618 9.81 73.75 48.87
C THR A 618 9.50 75.16 48.38
N SER A 619 8.39 75.74 48.85
CA SER A 619 8.01 77.11 48.53
C SER A 619 8.97 78.15 49.14
N ALA A 620 8.91 79.37 48.62
CA ALA A 620 9.40 80.55 49.35
C ALA A 620 8.68 80.70 50.71
N ALA A 621 9.34 81.36 51.67
CA ALA A 621 8.77 81.57 53.01
C ALA A 621 7.84 82.79 53.05
N VAL A 622 6.72 82.66 53.76
CA VAL A 622 5.82 83.79 54.04
C VAL A 622 5.79 84.07 55.55
N LYS A 623 6.00 85.34 55.95
CA LYS A 623 5.97 85.77 57.36
C LYS A 623 4.53 86.05 57.79
N VAL A 624 4.11 85.45 58.89
CA VAL A 624 2.76 85.64 59.44
C VAL A 624 2.69 86.95 60.23
N LYS A 625 1.76 87.83 59.84
CA LYS A 625 1.44 89.10 60.51
C LYS A 625 0.44 88.89 61.65
#